data_AF-A0A957V923-F1
#
_entry.id   AF-A0A957V923-F1
#
_cell.length_a   1.000
_cell.length_b   1.000
_cell.length_c   1.000
_cell.angle_alpha   90.00
_cell.angle_beta   90.00
_cell.angle_gamma   90.00
#
_symmetry.space_group_name_H-M   'P 1'
#
loop_
_entity.id
_entity.type
_entity.pdbx_description
1 polymer ?
#
loop_
_entity_poly.entity_id
_entity_poly.type
_entity_poly.pdbx_seq_one_letter_code
_entity_poly.pdbx_strand_id
1 'polypeptide(L)'
;TLLSLDIENGRELWRTEKEFSSAIALCGSELFALRNDATLVRLDPTTGFGEDEIAFSPASINAGAASYWLACDEQRLFVYFGDSQELFALSLS
;
A
#
# COMPACT_ATOMS: atom_id res chain seq x y z
N THR A 1 -7.89 7.12 1.90
CA THR A 1 -7.30 8.05 0.91
C THR A 1 -5.84 8.23 1.21
N LEU A 2 -5.01 8.24 0.16
CA LEU A 2 -3.62 8.68 0.20
C LEU A 2 -3.52 10.10 -0.36
N LEU A 3 -2.60 10.86 0.20
CA LEU A 3 -2.35 12.26 -0.13
C LEU A 3 -0.84 12.45 -0.28
N SER A 4 -0.42 13.04 -1.39
CA SER A 4 0.96 13.48 -1.58
C SER A 4 1.04 15.00 -1.51
N LEU A 5 2.06 15.48 -0.81
CA LEU A 5 2.29 16.89 -0.53
C LEU A 5 3.70 17.28 -0.95
N ASP A 6 3.83 18.50 -1.45
CA ASP A 6 5.12 19.17 -1.60
C ASP A 6 5.71 19.42 -0.20
N ILE A 7 6.94 18.96 0.03
CA ILE A 7 7.58 19.04 1.36
C ILE A 7 7.95 20.47 1.77
N GLU A 8 8.20 21.37 0.80
CA GLU A 8 8.66 22.73 1.07
C GLU A 8 7.50 23.63 1.50
N ASN A 9 6.31 23.40 0.93
CA ASN A 9 5.17 24.32 1.10
C ASN A 9 3.84 23.64 1.48
N GLY A 10 3.80 22.31 1.55
CA GLY A 10 2.61 21.54 1.95
C GLY A 10 1.49 21.51 0.90
N ARG A 11 1.73 21.98 -0.33
CA ARG A 11 0.73 21.94 -1.40
C ARG A 11 0.43 20.51 -1.82
N GLU A 12 -0.85 20.19 -1.96
CA GLU A 12 -1.30 18.92 -2.53
C GLU A 12 -0.80 18.74 -3.97
N LEU A 13 -0.06 17.65 -4.20
CA LEU A 13 0.38 17.23 -5.53
C LEU A 13 -0.67 16.33 -6.16
N TRP A 14 -1.18 15.37 -5.39
CA TRP A 14 -2.25 14.47 -5.81
C TRP A 14 -2.95 13.84 -4.60
N ARG A 15 -4.14 13.29 -4.86
CA ARG A 15 -4.96 12.56 -3.89
C ARG A 15 -5.70 11.42 -4.58
N THR A 16 -5.74 10.26 -3.92
CA THR A 16 -6.54 9.12 -4.39
C THR A 16 -7.98 9.22 -3.90
N GLU A 17 -8.95 8.79 -4.70
CA GLU A 17 -10.36 8.74 -4.26
C GLU A 17 -10.71 7.48 -3.44
N LYS A 18 -9.88 6.42 -3.52
CA LYS A 18 -10.11 5.14 -2.83
C LYS A 18 -9.69 5.18 -1.36
N GLU A 19 -10.31 4.31 -0.56
CA GLU A 19 -9.91 4.09 0.84
C GLU A 19 -8.78 3.08 0.95
N PHE A 20 -7.80 3.42 1.79
CA PHE A 20 -6.62 2.62 2.05
C PHE A 20 -6.47 2.44 3.55
N SER A 21 -5.94 1.29 3.94
CA SER A 21 -5.43 1.07 5.29
C SER A 21 -4.18 1.93 5.52
N SER A 22 -3.69 1.98 6.76
CA SER A 22 -2.45 2.69 7.09
C SER A 22 -1.18 1.99 6.59
N ALA A 23 -1.29 0.81 5.96
CA ALA A 23 -0.15 0.05 5.47
C ALA A 23 0.28 0.54 4.08
N ILE A 24 1.41 1.25 4.03
CA ILE A 24 2.04 1.77 2.80
C ILE A 24 3.54 1.43 2.82
N ALA A 25 4.14 1.19 1.67
CA ALA A 25 5.59 1.03 1.52
C ALA A 25 6.08 1.66 0.22
N LEU A 26 7.19 2.40 0.27
CA LEU A 26 7.89 2.90 -0.92
C LEU A 26 9.09 1.98 -1.17
N CYS A 27 9.09 1.26 -2.27
CA CYS A 27 10.08 0.24 -2.62
C CYS A 27 10.78 0.69 -3.92
N GLY A 28 11.96 1.28 -3.79
CA GLY A 28 12.62 1.95 -4.91
C GLY A 28 11.78 3.14 -5.40
N SER A 29 11.28 3.06 -6.64
CA SER A 29 10.44 4.08 -7.27
C SER A 29 8.94 3.74 -7.25
N GLU A 30 8.54 2.65 -6.61
CA GLU A 30 7.15 2.16 -6.62
C GLU A 30 6.51 2.33 -5.24
N LEU A 31 5.30 2.88 -5.20
CA LEU A 31 4.51 3.00 -3.98
C LEU A 31 3.51 1.86 -3.90
N PHE A 32 3.57 1.07 -2.84
CA PHE A 32 2.62 0.02 -2.54
C PHE A 32 1.70 0.43 -1.40
N ALA A 33 0.41 0.16 -1.56
CA ALA A 33 -0.58 0.44 -0.52
C ALA A 33 -1.67 -0.61 -0.49
N LEU A 34 -2.15 -0.91 0.72
CA LEU A 34 -3.20 -1.91 0.93
C LEU A 34 -4.55 -1.21 1.11
N ARG A 35 -5.51 -1.50 0.22
CA ARG A 35 -6.91 -1.04 0.31
C ARG A 35 -7.69 -1.78 1.38
N ASN A 36 -8.78 -1.20 1.86
CA ASN A 36 -9.65 -1.82 2.88
C ASN A 36 -10.34 -3.12 2.42
N ASP A 37 -10.34 -3.41 1.12
CA ASP A 37 -10.89 -4.63 0.50
C ASP A 37 -9.85 -5.76 0.34
N ALA A 38 -8.74 -5.70 1.08
CA ALA A 38 -7.60 -6.63 0.98
C ALA A 38 -6.92 -6.65 -0.40
N THR A 39 -7.00 -5.56 -1.15
CA THR A 39 -6.25 -5.42 -2.41
C THR A 39 -4.97 -4.63 -2.18
N LEU A 40 -3.83 -5.24 -2.50
CA LEU A 40 -2.57 -4.54 -2.66
C LEU A 40 -2.56 -3.84 -4.01
N VAL A 41 -2.26 -2.54 -4.02
CA VAL A 41 -2.19 -1.73 -5.22
C VAL A 41 -0.77 -1.19 -5.36
N ARG A 42 -0.23 -1.29 -6.57
CA ARG A 42 0.99 -0.57 -6.97
C ARG A 42 0.60 0.77 -7.59
N LEU A 43 1.16 1.85 -7.06
CA LEU A 43 0.89 3.24 -7.42
C LEU A 43 2.17 3.91 -7.91
N ASP A 44 2.05 4.77 -8.91
CA ASP A 44 3.08 5.74 -9.26
C ASP A 44 3.14 6.83 -8.15
N PRO A 45 4.28 7.03 -7.47
CA PRO A 45 4.40 8.02 -6.39
C PRO A 45 4.27 9.47 -6.86
N THR A 46 4.46 9.74 -8.16
CA THR A 46 4.37 11.07 -8.76
C THR A 46 2.95 11.48 -9.07
N THR A 47 2.09 10.52 -9.41
CA THR A 47 0.72 10.78 -9.89
C THR A 47 -0.37 10.21 -8.99
N GLY A 48 -0.06 9.21 -8.19
CA GLY A 48 -1.03 8.46 -7.38
C GLY A 48 -1.92 7.52 -8.18
N PHE A 49 -1.65 7.31 -9.48
CA PHE A 49 -2.39 6.36 -10.31
C PHE A 49 -1.90 4.93 -10.11
N GLY A 50 -2.84 4.00 -10.02
CA GLY A 50 -2.55 2.58 -9.88
C GLY A 50 -2.30 1.90 -11.21
N GLU A 51 -1.29 1.05 -11.26
CA GLU A 51 -0.93 0.28 -12.45
C GLU A 51 -1.34 -1.20 -12.33
N ASP A 52 -1.17 -1.79 -11.15
CA ASP A 52 -1.40 -3.22 -10.90
C ASP A 52 -2.07 -3.46 -9.54
N GLU A 53 -2.89 -4.52 -9.45
CA GLU A 53 -3.64 -4.89 -8.25
C GLU A 53 -3.54 -6.39 -7.95
N ILE A 54 -3.34 -6.76 -6.68
CA ILE A 54 -3.39 -8.14 -6.17
C ILE A 54 -4.43 -8.20 -5.06
N ALA A 55 -5.51 -8.96 -5.29
CA ALA A 55 -6.54 -9.19 -4.29
C ALA A 55 -6.20 -10.41 -3.41
N PHE A 56 -6.13 -10.20 -2.10
CA PHE A 56 -5.97 -11.27 -1.11
C PHE A 56 -7.34 -11.75 -0.61
N SER A 57 -7.42 -13.02 -0.21
CA SER A 57 -8.65 -13.64 0.30
C SER A 57 -8.38 -14.28 1.65
N PRO A 58 -9.23 -14.04 2.67
CA PRO A 58 -10.54 -13.35 2.59
C PRO A 58 -10.45 -11.81 2.53
N ALA A 59 -11.37 -11.18 1.78
CA ALA A 59 -11.33 -9.78 1.37
C ALA A 59 -11.64 -8.72 2.46
N SER A 60 -11.56 -9.08 3.74
CA SER A 60 -11.97 -8.21 4.85
C SER A 60 -10.78 -7.78 5.70
N ILE A 61 -10.33 -6.54 5.49
CA ILE A 61 -9.43 -5.84 6.40
C ILE A 61 -10.27 -4.97 7.32
N ASN A 62 -10.19 -5.23 8.63
CA ASN A 62 -10.75 -4.32 9.62
C ASN A 62 -9.78 -3.14 9.79
N ALA A 63 -10.02 -2.03 9.07
CA ALA A 63 -9.17 -0.83 9.06
C ALA A 63 -8.89 -0.20 10.45
N GLY A 64 -9.55 -0.66 11.53
CA GLY A 64 -9.26 -0.29 12.92
C GLY A 64 -8.21 -1.15 13.63
N ALA A 65 -7.73 -2.25 13.03
CA ALA A 65 -6.68 -3.07 13.61
C ALA A 65 -5.31 -2.55 13.19
N ALA A 66 -4.46 -2.19 14.17
CA ALA A 66 -3.07 -1.76 14.00
C ALA A 66 -2.13 -2.88 13.51
N SER A 67 -2.63 -3.79 12.69
CA SER A 67 -2.06 -5.11 12.48
C SER A 67 -1.64 -5.38 11.04
N TYR A 68 -1.94 -4.47 10.10
CA TYR A 68 -1.53 -4.59 8.70
C TYR A 68 -0.20 -3.90 8.47
N TRP A 69 0.74 -4.61 7.85
CA TRP A 69 2.08 -4.08 7.58
C TRP A 69 2.51 -4.40 6.16
N LEU A 70 3.03 -3.37 5.49
CA LEU A 70 3.83 -3.52 4.29
C LEU A 70 5.28 -3.19 4.65
N ALA A 71 6.21 -4.01 4.19
CA ALA A 71 7.64 -3.77 4.31
C ALA A 71 8.32 -4.25 3.04
N CYS A 72 9.45 -3.66 2.67
CA CYS A 72 10.19 -4.15 1.51
C CYS A 72 11.68 -3.98 1.66
N ASP A 73 12.38 -4.76 0.86
CA ASP A 73 13.79 -4.58 0.52
C ASP A 73 13.91 -4.30 -0.99
N GLU A 74 15.13 -4.38 -1.54
CA GLU A 74 15.38 -4.13 -2.97
C GLU A 74 14.73 -5.16 -3.91
N GLN A 75 14.32 -6.32 -3.41
CA GLN A 75 13.86 -7.46 -4.22
C GLN A 75 12.47 -7.95 -3.87
N ARG A 76 11.96 -7.60 -2.68
CA ARG A 76 10.76 -8.20 -2.13
C ARG A 76 9.88 -7.20 -1.43
N LEU A 77 8.58 -7.35 -1.65
CA LEU A 77 7.53 -6.76 -0.82
C LEU A 77 6.94 -7.83 0.09
N PHE A 78 6.84 -7.49 1.36
CA PHE A 78 6.22 -8.30 2.41
C PHE A 78 4.87 -7.71 2.77
N VAL A 79 3.83 -8.57 2.81
CA VAL A 79 2.47 -8.20 3.20
C VAL A 79 2.06 -9.04 4.39
N TYR A 80 1.68 -8.38 5.49
CA TYR A 80 1.25 -9.03 6.72
C TYR A 80 -0.14 -8.53 7.14
N PHE A 81 -1.06 -9.46 7.40
CA PHE A 81 -2.47 -9.15 7.72
C PHE A 81 -2.81 -9.15 9.22
N GLY A 82 -1.81 -9.30 10.09
CA GLY A 82 -2.01 -9.14 11.53
C GLY A 82 -2.57 -10.35 12.26
N ASP A 83 -2.95 -11.40 11.54
CA ASP A 83 -3.48 -12.65 12.10
C ASP A 83 -2.40 -13.64 12.53
N SER A 84 -1.12 -13.26 12.34
CA SER A 84 0.07 -14.10 12.59
C SER A 84 0.12 -15.41 11.78
N GLN A 85 -0.79 -15.61 10.83
CA GLN A 85 -0.90 -16.84 10.05
C GLN A 85 -0.41 -16.65 8.61
N GLU A 86 -0.57 -15.45 8.04
CA GLU A 86 -0.19 -15.19 6.65
C GLU A 86 0.82 -14.04 6.53
N LEU A 87 2.01 -14.39 5.99
CA LEU A 87 3.02 -13.45 5.51
C LEU A 87 3.29 -13.78 4.03
N PHE A 88 2.96 -12.83 3.16
CA PHE A 88 3.24 -12.97 1.73
C PHE A 88 4.54 -12.26 1.40
N ALA A 89 5.38 -12.87 0.56
CA ALA A 89 6.57 -12.26 -0.01
C ALA A 89 6.46 -12.27 -1.53
N LEU A 90 6.36 -11.10 -2.12
CA LEU A 90 6.20 -10.89 -3.56
C LEU A 90 7.53 -10.40 -4.14
N SER A 91 7.97 -10.98 -5.25
CA SER A 91 9.15 -10.49 -5.96
C SER A 91 8.84 -9.16 -6.66
N LEU A 92 9.74 -8.19 -6.51
CA LEU A 92 9.76 -6.97 -7.29
C LEU A 92 10.57 -7.23 -8.58
N SER A 93 10.08 -6.72 -9.71
CA SER A 93 10.67 -6.92 -11.04
C SER A 93 11.45 -5.70 -11.51
#